data_AF-A0A811MNH9-F1
#
_entry.id   AF-A0A811MNH9-F1
#
_cell.length_a   1.000
_cell.length_b   1.000
_cell.length_c   1.000
_cell.angle_alpha   90.00
_cell.angle_beta   90.00
_cell.angle_gamma   90.00
#
_symmetry.space_group_name_H-M   'P 1'
#
loop_
_entity.id
_entity.type
_entity.pdbx_description
1 polymer ?
#
loop_
_entity_poly.entity_id
_entity_poly.type
_entity_poly.pdbx_seq_one_letter_code
_entity_poly.pdbx_strand_id
1 'polypeptide(L)'
;MATTWSRRVSVPALAAAAAVLLLASVAAGDDHNGVYDPCADASVQRGDGFTFGVVFSGRDSFFSGGVQLSPCDSRLGLANRAPLALYRPRSTRFRSSPSTPPPSTR
;
A
#
# COMPACT_ATOMS: atom_id res chain seq x y z
N MET A 1 20.46 -51.84 -13.69
CA MET A 1 21.43 -50.96 -13.00
C MET A 1 20.81 -49.57 -12.92
N ALA A 2 20.45 -49.11 -11.72
CA ALA A 2 19.89 -47.77 -11.51
C ALA A 2 20.95 -46.91 -10.84
N THR A 3 21.51 -45.95 -11.57
CA THR A 3 22.44 -44.96 -11.05
C THR A 3 21.65 -43.88 -10.31
N THR A 4 21.51 -44.03 -9.00
CA THR A 4 21.04 -42.93 -8.14
C THR A 4 22.16 -41.90 -8.01
N TRP A 5 22.05 -40.83 -8.80
CA TRP A 5 22.97 -39.69 -8.76
C TRP A 5 22.72 -38.88 -7.49
N SER A 6 23.48 -39.17 -6.43
CA SER A 6 23.53 -38.32 -5.24
C SER A 6 24.23 -37.00 -5.57
N ARG A 7 23.43 -36.00 -5.97
CA ARG A 7 23.88 -34.62 -6.02
C ARG A 7 24.06 -34.14 -4.57
N ARG A 8 25.30 -34.14 -4.09
CA ARG A 8 25.64 -33.47 -2.83
C ARG A 8 25.45 -31.97 -3.05
N VAL A 9 24.36 -31.42 -2.53
CA VAL A 9 24.11 -29.98 -2.57
C VAL A 9 25.03 -29.35 -1.54
N SER A 10 25.88 -28.43 -1.98
CA SER A 10 26.84 -27.75 -1.11
C SER A 10 26.11 -26.75 -0.20
N VAL A 11 26.48 -26.71 1.08
CA VAL A 11 25.98 -25.75 2.08
C VAL A 11 26.00 -24.29 1.59
N PRO A 12 27.07 -23.79 0.92
CA PRO A 12 27.04 -22.44 0.35
C PRO A 12 25.98 -22.26 -0.74
N ALA A 13 25.69 -23.28 -1.54
CA ALA A 13 24.63 -23.23 -2.55
C ALA A 13 23.23 -23.16 -1.91
N LEU A 14 23.01 -23.87 -0.79
CA LEU A 14 21.79 -23.76 0.01
C LEU A 14 21.63 -22.36 0.63
N ALA A 15 22.69 -21.80 1.19
CA ALA A 15 22.67 -20.45 1.77
C ALA A 15 22.40 -19.37 0.72
N ALA A 16 23.02 -19.48 -0.47
CA ALA A 16 22.75 -18.58 -1.59
C ALA A 16 21.30 -18.69 -2.07
N ALA A 17 20.76 -19.91 -2.19
CA ALA A 17 19.36 -20.11 -2.56
C ALA A 17 18.39 -19.51 -1.54
N ALA A 18 18.68 -19.66 -0.24
CA ALA A 18 17.88 -19.06 0.83
C ALA A 18 17.93 -17.52 0.80
N ALA A 19 19.09 -16.92 0.55
CA ALA A 19 19.24 -15.47 0.40
C ALA A 19 18.45 -14.93 -0.82
N VAL A 20 18.47 -15.64 -1.94
CA VAL A 20 17.66 -15.30 -3.14
C VAL A 20 16.17 -15.39 -2.85
N LEU A 21 15.72 -16.42 -2.12
CA LEU A 21 14.32 -16.56 -1.68
C LEU A 21 13.88 -15.43 -0.73
N LEU A 22 14.76 -15.00 0.18
CA LEU A 22 14.50 -13.87 1.07
C LEU A 22 14.40 -12.55 0.30
N LEU A 23 15.27 -12.31 -0.68
CA LEU A 23 15.21 -11.14 -1.56
C LEU A 23 13.98 -11.14 -2.48
N ALA A 24 13.43 -12.31 -2.82
CA ALA A 24 12.19 -12.43 -3.59
C ALA A 24 10.92 -12.22 -2.73
N SER A 25 11.04 -12.22 -1.39
CA SER A 25 9.90 -12.14 -0.47
C SER A 25 9.44 -10.73 -0.12
N VAL A 26 10.02 -9.70 -0.75
CA VAL A 26 9.46 -8.33 -0.75
C VAL A 26 8.13 -8.39 -1.50
N ALA A 27 7.08 -8.68 -0.74
CA ALA A 27 5.72 -8.49 -1.19
C ALA A 27 5.52 -6.98 -1.35
N ALA A 28 5.66 -6.50 -2.59
CA ALA A 28 5.02 -5.25 -2.98
C ALA A 28 3.53 -5.40 -2.62
N GLY A 29 3.00 -4.49 -1.80
CA GLY A 29 1.57 -4.39 -1.68
C GLY A 29 1.03 -4.00 -3.05
N ASP A 30 0.21 -4.87 -3.60
CA ASP A 30 -0.36 -4.66 -4.92
C ASP A 30 -1.55 -3.70 -4.75
N ASP A 31 -1.49 -2.58 -5.45
CA ASP A 31 -2.52 -1.57 -5.40
C ASP A 31 -3.63 -1.95 -6.37
N HIS A 32 -4.68 -2.58 -5.85
CA HIS A 32 -5.82 -2.98 -6.67
C HIS A 32 -6.81 -1.83 -6.91
N ASN A 33 -6.57 -0.65 -6.33
CA ASN A 33 -7.42 0.51 -6.49
C ASN A 33 -6.92 1.41 -7.63
N GLY A 34 -7.50 1.23 -8.82
CA GLY A 34 -7.21 2.04 -10.00
C GLY A 34 -7.79 3.46 -9.96
N VAL A 35 -8.47 3.86 -8.89
CA VAL A 35 -9.03 5.21 -8.73
C VAL A 35 -7.97 6.12 -8.11
N TYR A 36 -7.64 7.18 -8.84
CA TYR A 36 -6.62 8.18 -8.48
C TYR A 36 -7.23 9.54 -8.16
N ASP A 37 -8.47 9.56 -7.67
CA ASP A 37 -9.20 10.77 -7.31
C ASP A 37 -9.56 10.74 -5.82
N PRO A 38 -8.97 11.61 -4.96
CA PRO A 38 -9.27 11.64 -3.53
C PRO A 38 -10.74 11.89 -3.19
N CYS A 39 -11.50 12.51 -4.11
CA CYS A 39 -12.92 12.80 -3.91
C CYS A 39 -13.82 11.62 -4.27
N ALA A 40 -13.31 10.66 -5.05
CA ALA A 40 -13.98 9.40 -5.39
C ALA A 40 -13.47 8.21 -4.53
N ASP A 41 -12.28 8.32 -3.94
CA ASP A 41 -11.58 7.26 -3.22
C ASP A 41 -12.04 7.13 -1.75
N ALA A 42 -13.33 6.82 -1.55
CA ALA A 42 -13.94 6.70 -0.21
C ALA A 42 -13.93 5.26 0.34
N SER A 43 -13.61 4.25 -0.47
CA SER A 43 -13.67 2.84 -0.09
C SER A 43 -12.32 2.17 -0.30
N VAL A 44 -11.56 2.03 0.78
CA VAL A 44 -10.24 1.37 0.77
C VAL A 44 -10.36 0.00 1.44
N GLN A 45 -9.96 -1.08 0.77
CA GLN A 45 -9.89 -2.42 1.36
C GLN A 45 -8.52 -2.69 1.99
N ARG A 46 -8.46 -3.72 2.84
CA ARG A 46 -7.22 -4.12 3.50
C ARG A 46 -6.23 -4.68 2.47
N GLY A 47 -5.21 -3.89 2.13
CA GLY A 47 -4.23 -4.22 1.09
C GLY A 47 -4.10 -3.13 0.04
N ASP A 48 -5.15 -2.33 -0.15
CA ASP A 48 -5.18 -1.23 -1.11
C ASP A 48 -4.33 -0.04 -0.63
N GLY A 49 -3.81 0.72 -1.59
CA GLY A 49 -3.34 2.07 -1.30
C GLY A 49 -4.52 2.98 -0.98
N PHE A 50 -4.38 3.87 0.00
CA PHE A 50 -5.34 4.95 0.23
C PHE A 50 -4.76 6.27 -0.25
N THR A 51 -5.58 7.14 -0.82
CA THR A 51 -5.16 8.51 -1.12
C THR A 51 -5.85 9.45 -0.17
N PHE A 52 -5.11 10.32 0.52
CA PHE A 52 -5.72 11.48 1.15
C PHE A 52 -5.13 12.76 0.61
N GLY A 53 -6.00 13.74 0.42
CA GLY A 53 -5.65 15.08 -0.05
C GLY A 53 -5.87 16.12 1.03
N VAL A 54 -4.94 17.07 1.14
CA VAL A 54 -5.09 18.27 1.96
C VAL A 54 -5.08 19.48 1.03
N VAL A 55 -6.12 20.31 1.10
CA VAL A 55 -6.22 21.54 0.32
C VAL A 55 -5.91 22.73 1.21
N PHE A 56 -4.98 23.58 0.79
CA PHE A 56 -4.63 24.81 1.51
C PHE A 56 -5.30 26.00 0.84
N SER A 57 -6.18 26.70 1.58
CA SER A 57 -6.80 27.94 1.12
C SER A 57 -7.24 28.81 2.29
N GLY A 58 -7.64 30.05 2.00
CA GLY A 58 -8.28 30.92 2.99
C GLY A 58 -9.62 30.34 3.45
N ARG A 59 -10.05 30.70 4.66
CA ARG A 59 -11.28 30.15 5.28
C ARG A 59 -12.48 30.28 4.35
N ASP A 60 -12.67 31.46 3.75
CA ASP A 60 -13.86 31.78 2.95
C ASP A 60 -13.93 31.00 1.63
N SER A 61 -12.81 30.44 1.17
CA SER A 61 -12.75 29.56 0.00
C SER A 61 -13.47 28.23 0.20
N PHE A 62 -13.78 27.86 1.44
CA PHE A 62 -14.54 26.65 1.79
C PHE A 62 -16.02 26.93 2.06
N PHE A 63 -16.49 28.16 1.82
CA PHE A 63 -17.87 28.56 2.06
C PHE A 63 -18.56 28.94 0.75
N SER A 64 -19.83 28.55 0.63
CA SER A 64 -20.72 29.02 -0.42
C SER A 64 -22.10 29.26 0.17
N GLY A 65 -22.63 30.48 0.01
CA GLY A 65 -23.93 30.86 0.58
C GLY A 65 -24.00 30.77 2.12
N GLY A 66 -22.88 30.97 2.82
CA GLY A 66 -22.80 30.88 4.29
C GLY A 66 -22.71 29.45 4.86
N VAL A 67 -22.68 28.42 4.00
CA VAL A 67 -22.51 27.03 4.41
C VAL A 67 -21.09 26.58 4.11
N GLN A 68 -20.46 25.88 5.07
CA GLN A 68 -19.17 25.24 4.87
C GLN A 68 -19.36 23.97 4.03
N LEU A 69 -18.65 23.88 2.90
CA LEU A 69 -18.69 22.73 2.01
C LEU A 69 -17.39 21.93 2.13
N SER A 70 -17.45 20.66 1.73
CA SER A 70 -16.25 19.84 1.67
C SER A 70 -15.33 20.35 0.55
N PRO A 71 -14.00 20.20 0.66
CA PRO A 71 -13.05 20.63 -0.37
C PRO A 71 -13.25 19.96 -1.75
N CYS A 72 -13.99 18.86 -1.80
CA CYS A 72 -14.37 18.15 -3.01
C CYS A 72 -15.64 18.70 -3.69
N ASP A 73 -16.33 19.64 -3.06
CA ASP A 73 -17.54 20.23 -3.61
C ASP A 73 -17.19 21.16 -4.78
N SER A 74 -17.71 20.84 -5.97
CA SER A 74 -17.46 21.58 -7.19
C SER A 74 -17.94 23.04 -7.14
N ARG A 75 -18.89 23.36 -6.24
CA ARG A 75 -19.39 24.73 -6.03
C ARG A 75 -18.33 25.67 -5.50
N LEU A 76 -17.30 25.14 -4.83
CA LEU A 76 -16.20 25.94 -4.29
C LEU A 76 -15.15 26.29 -5.37
N GLY A 77 -15.08 25.53 -6.47
CA GLY A 77 -14.16 25.83 -7.59
C GLY A 77 -12.67 25.84 -7.21
N LEU A 78 -12.23 24.99 -6.26
CA LEU A 78 -10.85 25.00 -5.75
C LEU A 78 -9.79 24.52 -6.75
N ALA A 79 -10.17 23.78 -7.80
CA ALA A 79 -9.25 23.13 -8.73
C ALA A 79 -8.18 24.06 -9.34
N ASN A 80 -8.50 25.34 -9.53
CA ASN A 80 -7.58 26.34 -10.06
C ASN A 80 -7.21 27.45 -9.05
N ARG A 81 -7.64 27.33 -7.80
CA ARG A 81 -7.55 28.42 -6.79
C ARG A 81 -6.82 28.02 -5.52
N ALA A 82 -6.67 26.73 -5.26
CA ALA A 82 -6.04 26.24 -4.04
C ALA A 82 -5.06 25.11 -4.34
N PRO A 83 -3.82 25.17 -3.82
CA PRO A 83 -2.90 24.05 -3.92
C PRO A 83 -3.44 22.84 -3.14
N LEU A 84 -3.41 21.67 -3.81
CA LEU A 84 -3.75 20.37 -3.26
C LEU A 84 -2.47 19.57 -3.03
N ALA A 85 -2.23 19.17 -1.78
CA ALA A 85 -1.19 18.21 -1.43
C ALA A 85 -1.81 16.82 -1.34
N LEU A 86 -1.32 15.88 -2.14
CA LEU A 86 -1.79 14.50 -2.18
C LEU A 86 -0.74 13.57 -1.57
N TYR A 87 -1.18 12.72 -0.65
CA TYR A 87 -0.37 11.63 -0.14
C TYR A 87 -0.98 10.29 -0.50
N ARG A 88 -0.21 9.47 -1.23
CA ARG A 88 -0.52 8.08 -1.54
C ARG A 88 0.63 7.21 -1.04
N PRO A 89 0.50 6.57 0.13
CA PRO A 89 1.49 5.62 0.60
C PRO A 89 1.46 4.40 -0.31
N ARG A 90 2.64 3.98 -0.79
CA ARG A 90 2.77 2.63 -1.34
C ARG A 90 2.67 1.65 -0.18
N SER A 91 1.74 0.71 -0.26
CA SER A 91 1.54 -0.29 0.79
C SER A 91 2.79 -1.18 0.89
N THR A 92 3.63 -0.94 1.89
CA THR A 92 4.46 -1.99 2.46
C THR A 92 3.67 -2.55 3.63
N ARG A 93 3.36 -3.84 3.57
CA ARG A 93 2.54 -4.57 4.55
C ARG A 93 2.92 -4.18 5.99
N PHE A 94 1.98 -3.62 6.77
CA PHE A 94 2.09 -3.59 8.24
C PHE A 94 1.92 -5.04 8.72
N ARG A 95 2.99 -5.83 8.62
CA ARG A 95 2.99 -7.20 9.15
C ARG A 95 3.05 -7.06 10.66
N SER A 96 1.91 -7.20 11.33
CA SER A 96 1.92 -7.78 12.67
C SER A 96 2.63 -9.13 12.55
N SER A 97 3.74 -9.30 13.26
CA SER A 97 4.49 -10.55 13.32
C SER A 97 3.54 -11.73 13.49
N PRO A 98 3.60 -12.77 12.64
CA PRO A 98 2.89 -14.00 12.95
C PRO A 98 3.58 -14.60 14.17
N SER A 99 2.82 -14.72 15.26
CA SER A 99 3.12 -15.61 16.37
C SER A 99 3.48 -16.99 15.83
N THR A 100 4.61 -17.51 16.30
CA THR A 100 5.11 -18.86 16.06
C THR A 100 4.00 -19.90 16.27
N PRO A 101 3.70 -20.79 15.31
CA PRO A 101 2.81 -21.91 15.59
C PRO A 101 3.51 -22.89 16.54
N PRO A 102 2.83 -23.46 17.55
CA PRO A 102 3.45 -24.43 18.45
C PRO A 102 3.78 -25.72 17.69
N PRO A 103 4.85 -26.45 18.09
CA PRO A 103 5.24 -27.68 17.43
C PRO A 103 4.18 -28.76 17.63
N SER A 104 3.75 -29.39 16.53
CA SER A 104 2.86 -30.54 16.53
C SER A 104 3.62 -31.79 16.97
N THR A 105 3.40 -32.23 18.21
CA THR A 105 3.77 -33.58 18.67
C THR A 105 2.66 -34.56 18.28
N ARG A 106 2.94 -35.45 17.32
CA ARG A 106 2.69 -36.90 17.37
C ARG A 106 3.02 -37.54 16.03
#